data_AF-A0A2V9UBP7-F1
#
_entry.id   AF-A0A2V9UBP7-F1
#
_cell.length_a   1.000
_cell.length_b   1.000
_cell.length_c   1.000
_cell.angle_alpha   90.00
_cell.angle_beta   90.00
_cell.angle_gamma   90.00
#
_symmetry.space_group_name_H-M   'P 1'
#
loop_
_entity.id
_entity.type
_entity.pdbx_description
1 polymer ?
#
loop_
_entity_poly.entity_id
_entity_poly.type
_entity_poly.pdbx_seq_one_letter_code
_entity_poly.pdbx_strand_id
1 'polypeptide(L)'
;MHAISGFMIERYCHRMLVFSLVLTLLSSARAGDMRLGKASLDRAAADRAVLNSGYGSIPLSFEPNQGQAEPGVRYLSHARSLSLFIRDHDTTIMARPGTDSQLTKSPALIRLTFPGSNPKSIPSALDRQEGISNYLVGQDLSGWHANIPNFAKVRYRNLYSGIDLVYYGNGQSLEQDFRIAAHADYRKIRVRFGGVSSLSEASGTGMLRVS
;
A
#
# COMPACT_ATOMS: atom_id res chain seq x y z
N MET A 1 6.53 29.84 5.43
CA MET A 1 7.39 28.71 5.84
C MET A 1 7.14 28.44 7.32
N HIS A 2 6.34 27.43 7.67
CA HIS A 2 6.20 26.96 9.04
C HIS A 2 6.29 25.43 9.01
N ALA A 3 7.35 24.90 9.63
CA ALA A 3 7.57 23.48 9.82
C ALA A 3 6.75 23.03 11.04
N ILE A 4 5.80 22.12 10.86
CA ILE A 4 5.14 21.46 12.00
C ILE A 4 6.02 20.29 12.41
N SER A 5 6.84 20.54 13.44
CA SER A 5 7.63 19.56 14.17
C SER A 5 6.87 19.14 15.42
N GLY A 6 6.80 17.83 15.68
CA GLY A 6 6.52 17.29 17.00
C GLY A 6 5.20 16.53 17.11
N PHE A 7 5.26 15.21 16.97
CA PHE A 7 4.29 14.31 17.60
C PHE A 7 4.97 13.78 18.88
N MET A 8 4.44 14.16 20.04
CA MET A 8 4.91 13.67 21.34
C MET A 8 4.52 12.21 21.54
N ILE A 9 5.46 11.39 22.00
CA ILE A 9 5.26 9.98 22.34
C ILE A 9 5.37 9.88 23.86
N GLU A 10 4.24 9.68 24.53
CA GLU A 10 4.19 9.31 25.95
C GLU A 10 4.53 7.81 26.14
N ARG A 11 5.06 7.54 27.33
CA ARG A 11 5.81 6.37 27.78
C ARG A 11 5.00 5.07 27.78
N TYR A 12 5.48 3.97 27.20
CA TYR A 12 5.16 2.59 27.65
C TYR A 12 6.27 1.56 27.35
N CYS A 13 6.42 0.62 28.29
CA CYS A 13 7.55 -0.28 28.61
C CYS A 13 7.93 -1.41 27.62
N HIS A 14 9.16 -1.92 27.83
CA HIS A 14 9.86 -3.08 27.26
C HIS A 14 9.01 -4.20 26.60
N ARG A 15 8.91 -4.15 25.28
CA ARG A 15 8.92 -5.24 24.26
C ARG A 15 8.83 -4.53 22.89
N MET A 16 9.45 -5.08 21.82
CA MET A 16 9.57 -4.43 20.50
C MET A 16 8.37 -3.52 20.17
N LEU A 17 8.60 -2.20 20.11
CA LEU A 17 7.56 -1.27 19.71
C LEU A 17 7.36 -1.40 18.20
N VAL A 18 6.14 -1.78 17.82
CA VAL A 18 5.67 -1.81 16.43
C VAL A 18 4.74 -0.62 16.27
N PHE A 19 5.12 0.33 15.41
CA PHE A 19 4.25 1.43 14.99
C PHE A 19 3.63 1.09 13.65
N SER A 20 2.32 0.92 13.62
CA SER A 20 1.54 0.64 12.41
C SER A 20 0.78 1.90 11.98
N LEU A 21 0.90 2.29 10.71
CA LEU A 21 0.10 3.35 10.11
C LEU A 21 -0.93 2.72 9.18
N VAL A 22 -2.22 2.92 9.46
CA VAL A 22 -3.34 2.48 8.61
C VAL A 22 -3.83 3.70 7.81
N LEU A 23 -3.86 3.61 6.48
CA LEU A 23 -4.36 4.68 5.59
C LEU A 23 -5.74 4.29 5.06
N THR A 24 -6.79 5.02 5.46
CA THR A 24 -8.16 4.78 4.99
C THR A 24 -8.71 6.01 4.28
N LEU A 25 -9.12 5.87 3.01
CA LEU A 25 -9.76 6.91 2.21
C LEU A 25 -11.26 6.60 2.06
N LEU A 26 -12.14 7.45 2.60
CA LEU A 26 -13.60 7.31 2.44
C LEU A 26 -14.10 8.07 1.21
N SER A 27 -14.86 7.38 0.35
CA SER A 27 -15.65 7.97 -0.75
C SER A 27 -17.14 7.87 -0.42
N SER A 28 -17.86 8.99 -0.46
CA SER A 28 -19.31 9.04 -0.24
C SER A 28 -20.06 8.86 -1.56
N ALA A 29 -20.95 7.86 -1.65
CA ALA A 29 -21.87 7.69 -2.77
C ALA A 29 -23.32 7.80 -2.30
N ARG A 30 -24.15 8.54 -3.03
CA ARG A 30 -25.60 8.68 -2.83
C ARG A 30 -26.30 7.95 -3.97
N ALA A 31 -27.10 6.93 -3.65
CA ALA A 31 -27.82 6.12 -4.63
C ALA A 31 -29.10 6.82 -5.13
N GLY A 32 -29.26 6.89 -6.46
CA GLY A 32 -30.52 7.23 -7.12
C GLY A 32 -31.11 5.99 -7.78
N ASP A 33 -32.39 5.72 -7.51
CA ASP A 33 -33.10 4.51 -7.91
C ASP A 33 -33.39 4.44 -9.43
N MET A 34 -33.00 3.34 -10.07
CA MET A 34 -33.50 2.93 -11.38
C MET A 34 -33.90 1.45 -11.32
N ARG A 35 -35.20 1.18 -11.48
CA ARG A 35 -35.78 -0.17 -11.41
C ARG A 35 -35.68 -0.86 -12.78
N LEU A 36 -34.81 -1.86 -12.88
CA LEU A 36 -34.84 -2.93 -13.89
C LEU A 36 -35.11 -4.27 -13.21
N GLY A 37 -35.63 -5.25 -13.94
CA GLY A 37 -36.27 -6.47 -13.44
C GLY A 37 -35.51 -7.20 -12.32
N LYS A 38 -36.16 -7.29 -11.15
CA LYS A 38 -35.66 -7.86 -9.90
C LYS A 38 -35.02 -9.25 -10.04
N ALA A 39 -35.59 -10.14 -10.87
CA ALA A 39 -35.14 -11.54 -10.94
C ALA A 39 -33.80 -11.78 -11.67
N SER A 40 -33.45 -10.98 -12.68
CA SER A 40 -32.16 -11.08 -13.37
C SER A 40 -31.05 -10.32 -12.63
N LEU A 41 -31.42 -9.26 -11.91
CA LEU A 41 -30.52 -8.53 -11.03
C LEU A 41 -30.15 -9.34 -9.78
N ASP A 42 -31.10 -10.08 -9.19
CA ASP A 42 -30.85 -10.88 -7.98
C ASP A 42 -29.89 -12.05 -8.28
N ARG A 43 -29.99 -12.69 -9.45
CA ARG A 43 -29.05 -13.76 -9.87
C ARG A 43 -27.66 -13.21 -10.21
N ALA A 44 -27.58 -12.11 -10.96
CA ALA A 44 -26.29 -11.46 -11.24
C ALA A 44 -25.63 -10.86 -9.97
N ALA A 45 -26.42 -10.41 -9.00
CA ALA A 45 -25.95 -9.96 -7.70
C ALA A 45 -25.48 -11.12 -6.82
N ALA A 46 -26.19 -12.25 -6.83
CA ALA A 46 -25.77 -13.47 -6.14
C ALA A 46 -24.47 -14.05 -6.74
N ASP A 47 -24.36 -14.12 -8.06
CA ASP A 47 -23.15 -14.59 -8.75
C ASP A 47 -21.97 -13.62 -8.50
N ARG A 48 -22.21 -12.30 -8.51
CA ARG A 48 -21.20 -11.31 -8.06
C ARG A 48 -20.84 -11.43 -6.59
N ALA A 49 -21.79 -11.77 -5.72
CA ALA A 49 -21.54 -11.94 -4.28
C ALA A 49 -20.71 -13.20 -3.99
N VAL A 50 -20.96 -14.30 -4.72
CA VAL A 50 -20.19 -15.55 -4.65
C VAL A 50 -18.79 -15.37 -5.24
N LEU A 51 -18.65 -14.62 -6.35
CA LEU A 51 -17.32 -14.24 -6.86
C LEU A 51 -16.60 -13.30 -5.87
N ASN A 52 -17.29 -12.34 -5.24
CA ASN A 52 -16.66 -11.46 -4.27
C ASN A 52 -16.24 -12.13 -2.96
N SER A 53 -16.91 -13.21 -2.54
CA SER A 53 -16.58 -13.92 -1.29
C SER A 53 -15.36 -14.84 -1.42
N GLY A 54 -15.10 -15.41 -2.60
CA GLY A 54 -13.90 -16.21 -2.87
C GLY A 54 -12.66 -15.39 -3.22
N TYR A 55 -12.83 -14.22 -3.86
CA TYR A 55 -11.71 -13.32 -4.22
C TYR A 55 -11.38 -12.30 -3.12
N GLY A 56 -12.21 -12.19 -2.07
CA GLY A 56 -11.95 -11.34 -0.90
C GLY A 56 -10.88 -11.90 0.05
N SER A 57 -10.48 -13.16 -0.12
CA SER A 57 -9.52 -13.89 0.72
C SER A 57 -8.15 -14.06 0.08
N ILE A 58 -7.95 -13.60 -1.17
CA ILE A 58 -6.62 -13.60 -1.79
C ILE A 58 -5.75 -12.60 -1.01
N PRO A 59 -4.67 -13.06 -0.34
CA PRO A 59 -3.82 -12.18 0.43
C PRO A 59 -3.13 -11.19 -0.52
N LEU A 60 -2.89 -9.97 -0.02
CA LEU A 60 -2.03 -9.02 -0.72
C LEU A 60 -0.64 -9.65 -0.94
N SER A 61 -0.16 -9.60 -2.17
CA SER A 61 1.15 -10.11 -2.57
C SER A 61 2.07 -8.98 -3.04
N PHE A 62 3.37 -9.18 -2.84
CA PHE A 62 4.42 -8.37 -3.42
C PHE A 62 5.14 -9.16 -4.52
N GLU A 63 5.45 -8.47 -5.62
CA GLU A 63 6.03 -9.06 -6.81
C GLU A 63 7.35 -8.36 -7.13
N PRO A 64 8.43 -9.08 -7.48
CA PRO A 64 9.62 -8.46 -8.01
C PRO A 64 9.32 -7.83 -9.39
N ASN A 65 9.88 -6.65 -9.64
CA ASN A 65 9.81 -6.04 -10.95
C ASN A 65 10.76 -6.76 -11.92
N GLN A 66 10.17 -7.41 -12.92
CA GLN A 66 10.80 -8.07 -14.06
C GLN A 66 10.38 -7.41 -15.40
N GLY A 67 9.80 -6.21 -15.34
CA GLY A 67 9.34 -5.45 -16.50
C GLY A 67 7.88 -4.99 -16.43
N GLN A 68 7.13 -5.39 -15.39
CA GLN A 68 5.72 -5.01 -15.21
C GLN A 68 5.54 -3.53 -14.86
N ALA A 69 6.59 -2.89 -14.32
CA ALA A 69 6.59 -1.48 -13.93
C ALA A 69 7.85 -0.77 -14.43
N GLU A 70 7.84 0.56 -14.36
CA GLU A 70 8.94 1.41 -14.81
C GLU A 70 10.30 1.03 -14.16
N PRO A 71 11.43 1.33 -14.84
CA PRO A 71 12.75 1.12 -14.28
C PRO A 71 12.93 1.78 -12.90
N GLY A 72 13.63 1.10 -12.00
CA GLY A 72 13.88 1.57 -10.63
C GLY A 72 12.86 1.13 -9.59
N VAL A 73 11.68 0.66 -10.01
CA VAL A 73 10.81 -0.14 -9.12
C VAL A 73 11.46 -1.48 -8.86
N ARG A 74 11.59 -1.85 -7.58
CA ARG A 74 12.11 -3.16 -7.14
C ARG A 74 10.99 -4.16 -6.92
N TYR A 75 9.94 -3.72 -6.24
CA TYR A 75 8.77 -4.52 -5.95
C TYR A 75 7.50 -3.72 -6.19
N LEU A 76 6.45 -4.41 -6.61
CA LEU A 76 5.12 -3.85 -6.76
C LEU A 76 4.09 -4.70 -6.01
N SER A 77 2.97 -4.09 -5.65
CA SER A 77 1.83 -4.78 -5.06
C SER A 77 0.53 -4.18 -5.57
N HIS A 78 -0.48 -5.02 -5.76
CA HIS A 78 -1.81 -4.63 -6.20
C HIS A 78 -2.83 -4.93 -5.10
N ALA A 79 -3.40 -3.87 -4.54
CA ALA A 79 -4.60 -3.95 -3.71
C ALA A 79 -5.82 -3.49 -4.52
N ARG A 80 -7.02 -3.72 -3.97
CA ARG A 80 -8.30 -3.45 -4.67
C ARG A 80 -8.35 -2.11 -5.40
N SER A 81 -7.97 -1.02 -4.74
CA SER A 81 -8.07 0.35 -5.27
C SER A 81 -6.73 1.09 -5.33
N LEU A 82 -5.62 0.43 -5.02
CA LEU A 82 -4.29 1.05 -5.02
C LEU A 82 -3.23 0.12 -5.59
N SER A 83 -2.16 0.71 -6.11
CA SER A 83 -0.93 0.00 -6.44
C SER A 83 0.22 0.63 -5.67
N LEU A 84 1.09 -0.23 -5.13
CA LEU A 84 2.29 0.17 -4.42
C LEU A 84 3.50 -0.09 -5.29
N PHE A 85 4.41 0.87 -5.37
CA PHE A 85 5.68 0.75 -6.07
C PHE A 85 6.82 1.07 -5.09
N ILE A 86 7.63 0.07 -4.78
CA ILE A 86 8.72 0.13 -3.80
C ILE A 86 10.05 0.28 -4.55
N ARG A 87 10.82 1.33 -4.24
CA ARG A 87 12.14 1.63 -4.81
C ARG A 87 13.21 1.66 -3.74
N ASP A 88 14.48 1.86 -4.11
CA ASP A 88 15.57 1.84 -3.12
C ASP A 88 15.42 2.88 -2.00
N HIS A 89 14.81 4.05 -2.27
CA HIS A 89 14.76 5.16 -1.30
C HIS A 89 13.39 5.82 -1.15
N ASP A 90 12.37 5.28 -1.81
CA ASP A 90 11.01 5.77 -1.74
C ASP A 90 9.99 4.68 -2.05
N THR A 91 8.75 4.97 -1.67
CA THR A 91 7.59 4.18 -2.01
C THR A 91 6.55 5.09 -2.65
N THR A 92 5.97 4.70 -3.77
CA THR A 92 4.85 5.42 -4.39
C THR A 92 3.57 4.61 -4.24
N ILE A 93 2.53 5.25 -3.71
CA ILE A 93 1.17 4.73 -3.68
C ILE A 93 0.41 5.44 -4.78
N MET A 94 -0.17 4.65 -5.68
CA MET A 94 -1.07 5.12 -6.73
C MET A 94 -2.48 4.67 -6.38
N ALA A 95 -3.33 5.60 -5.94
CA ALA A 95 -4.73 5.33 -5.70
C ALA A 95 -5.53 5.57 -6.99
N ARG A 96 -6.29 4.55 -7.44
CA ARG A 96 -7.16 4.69 -8.60
C ARG A 96 -8.42 5.47 -8.18
N PRO A 97 -8.92 6.40 -9.00
CA PRO A 97 -10.19 7.07 -8.72
C PRO A 97 -11.31 6.04 -8.57
N GLY A 98 -12.19 6.24 -7.59
CA GLY A 98 -13.43 5.46 -7.50
C GLY A 98 -14.32 5.73 -8.71
N THR A 99 -15.12 4.75 -9.11
CA THR A 99 -16.01 4.81 -10.28
C THR A 99 -17.04 5.95 -10.23
N ASP A 100 -17.30 6.52 -9.05
CA ASP A 100 -18.24 7.64 -8.83
C ASP A 100 -17.60 9.04 -8.87
N SER A 101 -16.26 9.16 -8.89
CA SER A 101 -15.62 10.48 -8.88
C SER A 101 -15.45 11.03 -10.30
N GLN A 102 -16.52 11.64 -10.83
CA GLN A 102 -16.46 12.35 -12.13
C GLN A 102 -15.52 13.58 -12.12
N LEU A 103 -15.00 13.98 -10.95
CA LEU A 103 -14.24 15.21 -10.77
C LEU A 103 -12.70 15.02 -10.80
N THR A 104 -12.18 13.79 -10.72
CA THR A 104 -10.74 13.53 -10.83
C THR A 104 -10.48 12.27 -11.66
N LYS A 105 -10.26 12.41 -12.97
CA LYS A 105 -9.91 11.29 -13.86
C LYS A 105 -8.47 10.77 -13.66
N SER A 106 -7.61 11.56 -13.02
CA SER A 106 -6.22 11.18 -12.80
C SER A 106 -6.02 10.47 -11.47
N PRO A 107 -5.19 9.41 -11.43
CA PRO A 107 -4.85 8.71 -10.20
C PRO A 107 -4.12 9.64 -9.23
N ALA A 108 -4.44 9.52 -7.94
CA ALA A 108 -3.70 10.23 -6.90
C ALA A 108 -2.38 9.51 -6.64
N LEU A 109 -1.27 10.25 -6.70
CA LEU A 109 0.08 9.73 -6.47
C LEU A 109 0.61 10.28 -5.15
N ILE A 110 0.85 9.39 -4.19
CA ILE A 110 1.45 9.72 -2.91
C ILE A 110 2.86 9.12 -2.89
N ARG A 111 3.88 9.98 -2.76
CA ARG A 111 5.27 9.55 -2.65
C ARG A 111 5.71 9.61 -1.19
N LEU A 112 6.07 8.46 -0.63
CA LEU A 112 6.69 8.34 0.67
C LEU A 112 8.21 8.38 0.50
N THR A 113 8.87 9.30 1.20
CA THR A 113 10.33 9.35 1.32
C THR A 113 10.74 9.27 2.78
N PHE A 114 11.97 8.81 3.03
CA PHE A 114 12.49 8.56 4.38
C PHE A 114 13.72 9.46 4.64
N PRO A 115 13.55 10.74 5.01
CA PRO A 115 14.67 11.65 5.22
C PRO A 115 15.65 11.15 6.29
N GLY A 116 16.94 11.15 5.98
CA GLY A 116 18.00 10.67 6.88
C GLY A 116 18.09 9.15 6.97
N SER A 117 17.40 8.41 6.10
CA SER A 117 17.57 6.97 6.00
C SER A 117 18.95 6.59 5.47
N ASN A 118 19.34 5.34 5.72
CA ASN A 118 20.55 4.74 5.20
C ASN A 118 20.46 4.59 3.68
N PRO A 119 21.30 5.27 2.88
CA PRO A 119 21.26 5.20 1.42
C PRO A 119 21.70 3.83 0.86
N LYS A 120 22.22 2.94 1.71
CA LYS A 120 22.54 1.55 1.34
C LYS A 120 21.44 0.56 1.71
N SER A 121 20.33 1.02 2.31
CA SER A 121 19.19 0.16 2.60
C SER A 121 18.43 -0.13 1.31
N ILE A 122 18.52 -1.37 0.83
CA ILE A 122 17.82 -1.84 -0.37
C ILE A 122 16.68 -2.77 0.08
N PRO A 123 15.46 -2.62 -0.46
CA PRO A 123 14.35 -3.48 -0.10
C PRO A 123 14.62 -4.92 -0.56
N SER A 124 14.19 -5.89 0.25
CA SER A 124 14.19 -7.32 -0.13
C SER A 124 12.85 -7.95 0.22
N ALA A 125 12.34 -8.79 -0.67
CA ALA A 125 11.14 -9.58 -0.43
C ALA A 125 11.41 -10.74 0.53
N LEU A 126 10.40 -11.08 1.34
CA LEU A 126 10.44 -12.14 2.34
C LEU A 126 9.17 -13.00 2.22
N ASP A 127 9.25 -14.21 2.77
CA ASP A 127 8.10 -15.11 2.91
C ASP A 127 7.41 -15.39 1.56
N ARG A 128 8.11 -16.13 0.69
CA ARG A 128 7.59 -16.53 -0.63
C ARG A 128 6.26 -17.26 -0.45
N GLN A 129 5.26 -16.84 -1.23
CA GLN A 129 3.95 -17.46 -1.28
C GLN A 129 3.93 -18.54 -2.38
N GLU A 130 2.94 -19.43 -2.31
CA GLU A 130 2.71 -20.44 -3.36
C GLU A 130 2.23 -19.78 -4.67
N GLY A 131 1.58 -18.63 -4.56
CA GLY A 131 1.07 -17.86 -5.69
C GLY A 131 2.15 -17.33 -6.63
N ILE A 132 1.76 -17.19 -7.90
CA ILE A 132 2.54 -16.55 -8.94
C ILE A 132 1.65 -15.58 -9.72
N SER A 133 2.27 -14.58 -10.35
CA SER A 133 1.60 -13.62 -11.22
C SER A 133 2.05 -13.80 -12.67
N ASN A 134 1.10 -13.60 -13.59
CA ASN A 134 1.32 -13.65 -15.04
C ASN A 134 0.70 -12.41 -15.69
N TYR A 135 1.51 -11.69 -16.47
CA TYR A 135 1.17 -10.48 -17.21
C TYR A 135 1.26 -10.81 -18.69
N LEU A 136 0.11 -11.16 -19.28
CA LEU A 136 -0.01 -11.58 -20.67
C LEU A 136 -0.76 -10.49 -21.46
N VAL A 137 -0.16 -9.31 -21.54
CA VAL A 137 -0.80 -8.11 -22.10
C VAL A 137 -0.38 -7.94 -23.57
N GLY A 138 -1.36 -7.76 -24.46
CA GLY A 138 -1.12 -7.53 -25.89
C GLY A 138 -0.86 -8.82 -26.69
N GLN A 139 -0.67 -8.66 -28.00
CA GLN A 139 -0.45 -9.77 -28.95
C GLN A 139 1.03 -10.17 -29.08
N ASP A 140 1.96 -9.30 -28.66
CA ASP A 140 3.39 -9.57 -28.70
C ASP A 140 3.83 -10.35 -27.46
N LEU A 141 4.23 -11.61 -27.68
CA LEU A 141 4.67 -12.52 -26.62
C LEU A 141 5.96 -12.04 -25.93
N SER A 142 6.77 -11.20 -26.57
CA SER A 142 8.01 -10.69 -25.97
C SER A 142 7.76 -9.72 -24.80
N GLY A 143 6.56 -9.12 -24.75
CA GLY A 143 6.08 -8.29 -23.65
C GLY A 143 5.39 -9.07 -22.53
N TRP A 144 5.31 -10.40 -22.63
CA TRP A 144 4.67 -11.23 -21.60
C TRP A 144 5.66 -11.53 -20.47
N HIS A 145 5.18 -11.36 -19.23
CA HIS A 145 5.93 -11.72 -18.03
C HIS A 145 5.18 -12.79 -17.26
N ALA A 146 5.71 -14.01 -17.20
CA ALA A 146 5.06 -15.15 -16.55
C ALA A 146 5.89 -15.68 -15.38
N ASN A 147 5.26 -16.47 -14.51
CA ASN A 147 5.89 -17.15 -13.37
C ASN A 147 6.57 -16.21 -12.37
N ILE A 148 6.04 -15.00 -12.21
CA ILE A 148 6.58 -14.04 -11.24
C ILE A 148 6.22 -14.52 -9.84
N PRO A 149 7.19 -14.83 -8.97
CA PRO A 149 6.91 -15.31 -7.61
C PRO A 149 6.27 -14.21 -6.76
N ASN A 150 5.28 -14.58 -5.96
CA ASN A 150 4.68 -13.70 -4.96
C ASN A 150 5.37 -13.85 -3.61
N PHE A 151 5.36 -12.78 -2.83
CA PHE A 151 5.93 -12.70 -1.50
C PHE A 151 4.97 -11.98 -0.55
N ALA A 152 4.89 -12.43 0.70
CA ALA A 152 3.98 -11.83 1.67
C ALA A 152 4.49 -10.50 2.24
N LYS A 153 5.81 -10.23 2.16
CA LYS A 153 6.41 -9.03 2.75
C LYS A 153 7.55 -8.46 1.90
N VAL A 154 7.78 -7.16 2.04
CA VAL A 154 9.00 -6.48 1.58
C VAL A 154 9.62 -5.70 2.73
N ARG A 155 10.92 -5.82 2.93
CA ARG A 155 11.65 -5.19 4.04
C ARG A 155 12.82 -4.34 3.57
N TYR A 156 12.89 -3.12 4.06
CA TYR A 156 14.11 -2.34 4.13
C TYR A 156 14.81 -2.65 5.44
N ARG A 157 15.92 -3.37 5.38
CA ARG A 157 16.71 -3.67 6.57
C ARG A 157 17.55 -2.45 6.94
N ASN A 158 17.58 -2.11 8.23
CA ASN A 158 18.39 -1.03 8.78
C ASN A 158 18.18 0.28 8.00
N LEU A 159 16.90 0.59 7.70
CA LEU A 159 16.49 1.80 7.02
C LEU A 159 16.94 3.02 7.83
N TYR A 160 16.82 2.94 9.15
CA TYR A 160 17.61 3.73 10.07
C TYR A 160 18.44 2.79 10.94
N SER A 161 19.49 3.29 11.59
CA SER A 161 20.34 2.46 12.47
C SER A 161 19.50 1.75 13.55
N GLY A 162 19.42 0.42 13.46
CA GLY A 162 18.63 -0.44 14.36
C GLY A 162 17.12 -0.47 14.07
N ILE A 163 16.66 0.05 12.93
CA ILE A 163 15.24 0.15 12.59
C ILE A 163 15.01 -0.39 11.17
N ASP A 164 14.24 -1.46 11.08
CA ASP A 164 13.75 -1.99 9.80
C ASP A 164 12.39 -1.35 9.46
N LEU A 165 12.11 -1.22 8.16
CA LEU A 165 10.79 -0.91 7.64
C LEU A 165 10.26 -2.15 6.92
N VAL A 166 9.04 -2.60 7.25
CA VAL A 166 8.41 -3.78 6.66
C VAL A 166 7.03 -3.43 6.10
N TYR A 167 6.81 -3.76 4.85
CA TYR A 167 5.50 -3.78 4.19
C TYR A 167 4.92 -5.18 4.19
N TYR A 168 3.63 -5.32 4.47
CA TYR A 168 2.93 -6.60 4.41
C TYR A 168 1.42 -6.39 4.17
N GLY A 169 0.72 -7.48 3.84
CA GLY A 169 -0.74 -7.49 3.73
C GLY A 169 -1.42 -7.89 5.03
N ASN A 170 -2.48 -7.18 5.40
CA ASN A 170 -3.50 -7.63 6.35
C ASN A 170 -4.81 -7.86 5.59
N GLY A 171 -5.02 -9.10 5.12
CA GLY A 171 -6.02 -9.39 4.09
C GLY A 171 -5.66 -8.66 2.78
N GLN A 172 -6.54 -7.76 2.32
CA GLN A 172 -6.31 -6.91 1.15
C GLN A 172 -5.84 -5.50 1.49
N SER A 173 -5.69 -5.19 2.79
CA SER A 173 -5.16 -3.92 3.25
C SER A 173 -3.63 -3.96 3.26
N LEU A 174 -3.02 -2.90 2.74
CA LEU A 174 -1.58 -2.68 2.88
C LEU A 174 -1.29 -2.13 4.27
N GLU A 175 -0.36 -2.76 4.97
CA GLU A 175 0.18 -2.28 6.23
C GLU A 175 1.70 -2.08 6.15
N GLN A 176 2.18 -1.24 7.06
CA GLN A 176 3.58 -0.90 7.19
C GLN A 176 3.95 -0.78 8.67
N ASP A 177 5.06 -1.41 9.04
CA ASP A 177 5.63 -1.34 10.38
C ASP A 177 7.07 -0.86 10.38
N PHE A 178 7.42 -0.02 11.36
CA PHE A 178 8.80 0.17 11.78
C PHE A 178 9.14 -0.80 12.91
N ARG A 179 10.08 -1.71 12.66
CA ARG A 179 10.57 -2.66 13.66
C ARG A 179 11.82 -2.10 14.31
N ILE A 180 11.68 -1.72 15.58
CA ILE A 180 12.70 -0.98 16.33
C ILE A 180 13.45 -1.96 17.22
N ALA A 181 14.75 -2.14 16.96
CA ALA A 181 15.62 -2.94 17.81
C ALA A 181 15.77 -2.29 19.20
N ALA A 182 16.15 -3.09 20.20
CA ALA A 182 16.45 -2.56 21.52
C ALA A 182 17.49 -1.43 21.41
N HIS A 183 17.25 -0.34 22.15
CA HIS A 183 18.09 0.86 22.20
C HIS A 183 18.19 1.68 20.90
N ALA A 184 17.49 1.29 19.82
CA ALA A 184 17.42 2.11 18.62
C ALA A 184 16.61 3.39 18.88
N ASP A 185 17.10 4.52 18.36
CA ASP A 185 16.44 5.82 18.56
C ASP A 185 15.28 6.00 17.58
N TYR A 186 14.07 5.68 18.02
CA TYR A 186 12.84 5.83 17.24
C TYR A 186 12.59 7.27 16.76
N ARG A 187 13.16 8.28 17.45
CA ARG A 187 13.00 9.69 17.09
C ARG A 187 13.73 10.04 15.79
N LYS A 188 14.50 9.12 15.21
CA LYS A 188 15.09 9.26 13.87
C LYS A 188 14.10 8.96 12.74
N ILE A 189 13.01 8.24 13.03
CA ILE A 189 12.02 7.92 12.00
C ILE A 189 11.39 9.21 11.48
N ARG A 190 11.53 9.43 10.17
CA ARG A 190 10.87 10.51 9.44
C ARG A 190 10.20 9.90 8.20
N VAL A 191 8.96 10.30 7.96
CA VAL A 191 8.24 9.98 6.73
C VAL A 191 7.79 11.30 6.14
N ARG A 192 8.19 11.56 4.90
CA ARG A 192 7.75 12.73 4.15
C ARG A 192 6.84 12.26 3.03
N PHE A 193 5.62 12.80 3.02
CA PHE A 193 4.61 12.60 2.00
C PHE A 193 4.76 13.70 0.92
N GLY A 194 4.88 13.30 -0.34
CA GLY A 194 4.83 14.17 -1.50
C GLY A 194 3.64 13.82 -2.39
N GLY A 195 3.19 14.78 -3.20
CA GLY A 195 2.00 14.62 -4.05
C GLY A 195 0.66 14.76 -3.29
N VAL A 196 0.71 15.32 -2.09
CA VAL A 196 -0.45 15.52 -1.21
C VAL A 196 -0.67 17.01 -0.99
N SER A 197 -1.92 17.45 -1.05
CA SER A 197 -2.31 18.86 -0.88
C SER A 197 -2.53 19.17 0.59
N SER A 198 -3.04 18.20 1.36
CA SER A 198 -3.13 18.30 2.81
C SER A 198 -2.98 16.94 3.50
N LEU A 199 -2.48 17.00 4.73
CA LEU A 199 -2.34 15.88 5.65
C LEU A 199 -3.04 16.26 6.95
N SER A 200 -4.05 15.50 7.37
CA SER A 200 -4.73 15.70 8.64
C SER A 200 -4.84 14.38 9.40
N GLU A 201 -4.90 14.43 10.72
CA GLU A 201 -5.24 13.25 11.51
C GLU A 201 -6.76 13.04 11.44
N ALA A 202 -7.20 11.81 11.15
CA ALA A 202 -8.57 11.41 11.36
C ALA A 202 -8.79 11.29 12.89
N SER A 203 -9.51 12.26 13.45
CA SER A 203 -9.61 12.52 14.89
C SER A 203 -9.67 11.25 15.75
N GLY A 204 -8.70 11.13 16.67
CA GLY A 204 -8.70 10.14 17.76
C GLY A 204 -8.36 8.70 17.36
N THR A 205 -7.98 8.47 16.10
CA THR A 205 -7.68 7.12 15.59
C THR A 205 -6.19 6.88 15.33
N GLY A 206 -5.35 7.92 15.37
CA GLY A 206 -3.95 7.84 14.92
C GLY A 206 -3.80 7.59 13.42
N MET A 207 -4.90 7.62 12.66
CA MET A 207 -4.90 7.48 11.21
C MET A 207 -4.65 8.83 10.54
N LEU A 208 -3.81 8.82 9.51
CA LEU A 208 -3.59 10.00 8.67
C LEU A 208 -4.55 9.99 7.49
N ARG A 209 -5.28 11.09 7.30
CA ARG A 209 -6.05 11.40 6.10
C ARG A 209 -5.18 12.24 5.17
N VAL A 210 -5.15 11.82 3.91
CA VAL A 210 -4.41 12.48 2.84
C VAL A 210 -5.42 12.98 1.81
N SER A 211 -5.30 14.24 1.36
CA SER A 211 -6.11 14.81 0.27
C SER A 211 -5.29 15.72 -0.64
#